data_AF-A0A924AQV0-F1
#
_entry.id   AF-A0A924AQV0-F1
#
_cell.length_a   1.000
_cell.length_b   1.000
_cell.length_c   1.000
_cell.angle_alpha   90.00
_cell.angle_beta   90.00
_cell.angle_gamma   90.00
#
_symmetry.space_group_name_H-M   'P 1'
#
loop_
_entity.id
_entity.type
_entity.pdbx_description
1 polymer ?
#
loop_
_entity_poly.entity_id
_entity_poly.type
_entity_poly.pdbx_seq_one_letter_code
_entity_poly.pdbx_strand_id
1 'polypeptide(L)'
;MKNAFLNSGLVYSTDSGRACPACRQPVSGCVCKPLGARPPSDGVARVGKSSKGRGGKTVTLVTGLGLDEAALLALGKLLKAACGSGGTVKDGVIEV
;
A
#
# COMPACT_ATOMS: atom_id res chain seq x y z
N MET A 1 8.51 20.36 -32.59
CA MET A 1 9.59 21.27 -32.16
C MET A 1 9.93 20.95 -30.71
N LYS A 2 11.22 20.89 -30.39
CA LYS A 2 11.80 20.22 -29.21
C LYS A 2 11.38 20.89 -27.89
N ASN A 3 10.80 20.12 -26.97
CA ASN A 3 10.61 20.54 -25.57
C ASN A 3 11.99 20.64 -24.91
N ALA A 4 12.50 21.87 -24.85
CA ALA A 4 13.74 22.19 -24.16
C ALA A 4 13.48 22.16 -22.64
N PHE A 5 13.82 21.01 -22.05
CA PHE A 5 14.34 20.96 -20.70
C PHE A 5 15.52 21.94 -20.59
N LEU A 6 15.28 23.12 -20.01
CA LEU A 6 16.34 23.98 -19.50
C LEU A 6 16.06 24.27 -18.03
N ASN A 7 16.52 23.31 -17.21
CA ASN A 7 17.30 23.55 -16.01
C ASN A 7 17.08 24.89 -15.28
N SER A 8 15.92 25.07 -14.65
CA SER A 8 15.81 25.97 -13.49
C SER A 8 15.77 25.11 -12.23
N GLY A 9 16.96 24.86 -11.69
CA GLY A 9 17.13 24.34 -10.34
C GLY A 9 16.58 25.36 -9.36
N LEU A 10 15.32 25.20 -8.97
CA LEU A 10 14.76 25.95 -7.86
C LEU A 10 15.47 25.46 -6.59
N VAL A 11 16.53 26.17 -6.20
CA VAL A 11 17.37 25.82 -5.04
C VAL A 11 16.67 26.22 -3.73
N TYR A 12 15.89 27.31 -3.74
CA TYR A 12 15.13 27.79 -2.59
C TYR A 12 13.92 28.62 -3.04
N SER A 13 12.73 28.34 -2.49
CA SER A 13 11.49 29.10 -2.73
C SER A 13 10.79 29.33 -1.38
N THR A 14 10.54 30.59 -1.03
CA THR A 14 9.85 30.98 0.22
C THR A 14 8.34 31.14 0.05
N ASP A 15 7.86 31.18 -1.19
CA ASP A 15 6.48 31.58 -1.53
C ASP A 15 5.43 30.53 -1.11
N SER A 16 5.80 29.25 -1.07
CA SER A 16 4.84 28.15 -0.84
C SER A 16 5.36 27.06 0.13
N GLY A 17 6.38 27.38 0.94
CA GLY A 17 6.94 26.47 1.93
C GLY A 17 7.74 25.31 1.30
N ARG A 18 7.86 24.18 2.04
CA ARG A 18 8.61 23.02 1.55
C ARG A 18 7.93 22.45 0.29
N ALA A 19 8.68 22.37 -0.81
CA ALA A 19 8.24 21.77 -2.05
C ALA A 19 8.58 20.26 -2.11
N CYS A 20 7.73 19.48 -2.78
CA CYS A 20 8.01 18.06 -3.02
C CYS A 20 9.21 17.88 -3.97
N PRO A 21 10.22 17.06 -3.64
CA PRO A 21 11.40 16.89 -4.51
C PRO A 21 11.08 16.16 -5.84
N ALA A 22 9.95 15.44 -5.91
CA ALA A 22 9.56 14.68 -7.10
C ALA A 22 8.69 15.50 -8.07
N CYS A 23 7.61 16.12 -7.60
CA CYS A 23 6.66 16.87 -8.44
C CYS A 23 6.75 18.40 -8.30
N ARG A 24 7.61 18.94 -7.42
CA ARG A 24 7.88 20.38 -7.18
C ARG A 24 6.67 21.25 -6.80
N GLN A 25 5.50 20.64 -6.61
CA GLN A 25 4.35 21.28 -6.00
C GLN A 25 4.62 21.50 -4.50
N PRO A 26 3.99 22.51 -3.87
CA PRO A 26 4.01 22.62 -2.41
C PRO A 26 3.51 21.33 -1.79
N VAL A 27 4.03 20.95 -0.61
CA VAL A 27 3.63 19.71 0.08
C VAL A 27 2.10 19.62 0.25
N SER A 28 1.41 20.75 0.41
CA SER A 28 -0.06 20.84 0.48
C SER A 28 -0.79 20.54 -0.83
N GLY A 29 -0.16 20.79 -1.99
CA GLY A 29 -0.70 20.54 -3.33
C GLY A 29 -0.01 19.37 -4.04
N CYS A 30 0.66 18.50 -3.28
CA CYS A 30 1.44 17.42 -3.83
C CYS A 30 0.54 16.40 -4.54
N VAL A 31 0.71 16.29 -5.86
CA VAL A 31 0.03 15.29 -6.70
C VAL A 31 0.81 13.98 -6.80
N CYS A 32 2.01 13.94 -6.23
CA CYS A 32 2.75 12.70 -6.09
C CYS A 32 1.92 11.75 -5.22
N LYS A 33 1.72 10.52 -5.71
CA LYS A 33 0.93 9.47 -5.04
C LYS A 33 1.25 9.46 -3.54
N PRO A 34 0.27 9.57 -2.62
CA PRO A 34 0.56 9.57 -1.20
C PRO A 34 1.30 8.28 -0.84
N LEU A 35 2.52 8.44 -0.35
CA LEU A 35 3.33 7.33 0.15
C LEU A 35 2.60 6.78 1.38
N GLY A 36 1.89 5.67 1.22
CA GLY A 36 1.23 4.97 2.33
C GLY A 36 -0.28 5.19 2.46
N ALA A 37 -1.02 5.13 1.35
CA ALA A 37 -2.48 4.92 1.42
C ALA A 37 -2.75 3.55 2.06
N ARG A 38 -2.89 3.53 3.39
CA ARG A 38 -3.27 2.35 4.18
C ARG A 38 -4.71 1.99 3.79
N PRO A 39 -5.03 0.71 3.59
CA PRO A 39 -6.41 0.31 3.35
C PRO A 39 -7.28 0.78 4.52
N PRO A 40 -8.48 1.33 4.26
CA PRO A 40 -9.38 1.76 5.32
C PRO A 40 -9.65 0.59 6.26
N SER A 41 -9.44 0.82 7.55
CA SER A 41 -9.50 -0.22 8.57
C SER A 41 -10.09 0.34 9.85
N ASP A 42 -11.00 -0.42 10.45
CA ASP A 42 -11.56 -0.12 11.77
C ASP A 42 -10.66 -0.65 12.91
N GLY A 43 -9.46 -1.14 12.59
CA GLY A 43 -8.50 -1.71 13.54
C GLY A 43 -8.84 -3.13 14.02
N VAL A 44 -9.93 -3.72 13.54
CA VAL A 44 -10.39 -5.05 13.94
C VAL A 44 -9.96 -6.10 12.92
N ALA A 45 -9.14 -7.06 13.36
CA ALA A 45 -8.80 -8.24 12.57
C ALA A 45 -10.02 -9.16 12.41
N ARG A 46 -10.42 -9.44 11.18
CA ARG A 46 -11.53 -10.37 10.87
C ARG A 46 -10.97 -11.59 10.17
N VAL A 47 -11.31 -12.77 10.68
CA VAL A 47 -10.90 -14.05 10.12
C VAL A 47 -12.14 -14.78 9.62
N GLY A 48 -12.16 -15.12 8.33
CA GLY A 48 -13.30 -15.76 7.68
C GLY A 48 -12.88 -16.89 6.77
N LYS A 49 -13.80 -17.80 6.48
CA LYS A 49 -13.62 -18.88 5.50
C LYS A 49 -14.20 -18.47 4.14
N SER A 50 -13.52 -18.80 3.05
CA SER A 50 -14.03 -18.59 1.69
C SER A 50 -13.74 -19.79 0.81
N SER A 51 -14.72 -20.22 0.01
CA SER A 51 -14.58 -21.33 -0.96
C SER A 51 -14.86 -20.88 -2.40
N LYS A 52 -15.17 -19.60 -2.61
CA LYS A 52 -15.59 -19.06 -3.91
C LYS A 52 -14.48 -19.22 -4.95
N GLY A 53 -14.80 -19.91 -6.06
CA GLY A 53 -13.87 -20.08 -7.19
C GLY A 53 -12.70 -21.03 -6.94
N ARG A 54 -12.74 -21.84 -5.86
CA ARG A 54 -11.62 -22.70 -5.43
C ARG A 54 -11.94 -24.20 -5.57
N GLY A 55 -12.94 -24.57 -6.37
CA GLY A 55 -13.28 -25.97 -6.64
C GLY A 55 -13.62 -26.79 -5.39
N GLY A 56 -14.32 -26.18 -4.42
CA GLY A 56 -14.69 -26.82 -3.14
C GLY A 56 -13.63 -26.72 -2.04
N LYS A 57 -12.40 -26.30 -2.36
CA LYS A 57 -11.37 -26.02 -1.35
C LYS A 57 -11.71 -24.73 -0.61
N THR A 58 -11.45 -24.72 0.70
CA THR A 58 -11.67 -23.54 1.55
C THR A 58 -10.33 -22.89 1.84
N VAL A 59 -10.29 -21.57 1.79
CA VAL A 59 -9.17 -20.73 2.22
C VAL A 59 -9.61 -19.83 3.37
N THR A 60 -8.65 -19.39 4.17
CA THR A 60 -8.89 -18.46 5.27
C THR A 60 -8.51 -17.04 4.81
N LEU A 61 -9.43 -16.10 4.97
CA LEU A 61 -9.23 -14.69 4.66
C LEU A 61 -9.07 -13.89 5.96
N VAL A 62 -8.00 -13.11 6.04
CA VAL A 62 -7.75 -12.17 7.14
C VAL A 62 -7.84 -10.75 6.60
N THR A 63 -8.76 -9.95 7.15
CA THR A 63 -9.06 -8.58 6.70
C THR A 63 -9.14 -7.60 7.87
N GLY A 64 -9.21 -6.30 7.58
CA GLY A 64 -9.43 -5.25 8.58
C GLY A 64 -8.21 -4.85 9.41
N LEU A 65 -7.03 -5.39 9.07
CA LEU A 65 -5.79 -5.17 9.83
C LEU A 65 -5.30 -3.72 9.77
N GLY A 66 -5.58 -3.01 8.68
CA GLY A 66 -4.99 -1.71 8.43
C GLY A 66 -3.48 -1.79 8.61
N LEU A 67 -2.76 -2.54 7.82
CA LEU A 67 -1.31 -2.50 7.88
C LEU A 67 -0.83 -1.89 6.58
N ASP A 68 0.34 -1.27 6.61
CA ASP A 68 1.00 -0.94 5.35
C ASP A 68 1.38 -2.23 4.60
N GLU A 69 1.72 -2.07 3.33
CA GLU A 69 2.00 -3.19 2.45
C GLU A 69 3.15 -4.07 2.95
N ALA A 70 4.21 -3.47 3.51
CA ALA A 70 5.36 -4.20 4.02
C ALA A 70 4.98 -5.04 5.26
N ALA A 71 4.23 -4.47 6.18
CA ALA A 71 3.72 -5.14 7.36
C ALA A 71 2.72 -6.27 7.01
N LEU A 72 1.85 -6.05 6.02
CA LEU A 72 0.94 -7.11 5.53
C LEU A 72 1.72 -8.28 4.92
N LEU A 73 2.75 -8.01 4.11
CA LEU A 73 3.60 -9.04 3.52
C LEU A 73 4.37 -9.82 4.58
N ALA A 74 4.91 -9.13 5.59
CA ALA A 74 5.61 -9.75 6.71
C ALA A 74 4.68 -10.67 7.51
N LEU A 75 3.48 -10.18 7.88
CA LEU A 75 2.49 -10.97 8.60
C LEU A 75 1.99 -12.16 7.77
N GLY A 76 1.72 -11.96 6.48
CA GLY A 76 1.32 -13.04 5.58
C GLY A 76 2.38 -14.13 5.45
N LYS A 77 3.67 -13.78 5.48
CA LYS A 77 4.76 -14.76 5.49
C LYS A 77 4.77 -15.57 6.78
N LEU A 78 4.60 -14.92 7.93
CA LEU A 78 4.55 -15.59 9.23
C LEU A 78 3.37 -16.57 9.33
N LEU A 79 2.18 -16.14 8.91
CA LEU A 79 0.97 -16.97 8.96
C LEU A 79 1.10 -18.22 8.07
N LYS A 80 1.59 -18.07 6.84
CA LYS A 80 1.82 -19.21 5.93
C LYS A 80 2.84 -20.20 6.49
N ALA A 81 3.92 -19.70 7.08
CA ALA A 81 4.93 -20.55 7.71
C ALA A 81 4.38 -21.30 8.93
N ALA A 82 3.60 -20.62 9.77
CA ALA A 82 3.00 -21.22 10.96
C ALA A 82 1.93 -22.28 10.62
N CYS A 83 1.14 -22.05 9.56
CA CYS A 83 0.08 -22.97 9.15
C CYS A 83 0.53 -24.06 8.16
N GLY A 84 1.76 -23.98 7.64
CA GLY A 84 2.25 -24.90 6.61
C GLY A 84 1.45 -24.85 5.31
N SER A 85 0.76 -23.73 5.04
CA SER A 85 -0.11 -23.56 3.87
C SER A 85 0.48 -22.57 2.85
N GLY A 86 -0.02 -22.68 1.62
CA GLY A 86 0.18 -21.64 0.62
C GLY A 86 -0.67 -20.40 0.95
N GLY A 87 -0.56 -19.36 0.12
CA GLY A 87 -1.39 -18.17 0.32
C GLY A 87 -0.78 -16.91 -0.26
N THR A 88 -1.59 -15.87 -0.38
CA THR A 88 -1.22 -14.61 -1.02
C THR A 88 -1.67 -13.42 -0.18
N VAL A 89 -0.98 -12.29 -0.33
CA VAL A 89 -1.41 -11.01 0.22
C VAL A 89 -1.83 -10.16 -0.97
N LYS A 90 -3.08 -9.70 -1.00
CA LYS A 90 -3.62 -8.90 -2.10
C LYS A 90 -4.66 -7.92 -1.57
N ASP A 91 -4.60 -6.68 -2.04
CA ASP A 91 -5.61 -5.65 -1.76
C ASP A 91 -5.93 -5.46 -0.26
N GLY A 92 -4.92 -5.58 0.61
CA GLY A 92 -5.11 -5.46 2.06
C GLY A 92 -5.65 -6.72 2.76
N VAL A 93 -5.80 -7.82 2.02
CA VAL A 93 -6.29 -9.12 2.50
C VAL A 93 -5.18 -10.15 2.49
N ILE A 94 -5.07 -10.95 3.55
CA ILE A 94 -4.18 -12.10 3.62
C ILE A 94 -5.01 -13.36 3.39
N GLU A 95 -4.64 -14.15 2.40
CA GLU A 95 -5.16 -15.49 2.14
C GLU A 95 -4.18 -16.53 2.68
N VAL A 96 -4.66 -17.47 3.49
CA VAL A 96 -3.90 -18.57 4.10
C VAL A 96 -4.62 -19.90 3.89
#